data_AF-A0A7Y4YN04-F1
#
_entry.id   AF-A0A7Y4YN04-F1
#
_cell.length_a   1.000
_cell.length_b   1.000
_cell.length_c   1.000
_cell.angle_alpha   90.00
_cell.angle_beta   90.00
_cell.angle_gamma   90.00
#
_symmetry.space_group_name_H-M   'P 1'
#
loop_
_entity.id
_entity.type
_entity.pdbx_description
1 polymer ?
#
loop_
_entity_poly.entity_id
_entity_poly.type
_entity_poly.pdbx_seq_one_letter_code
_entity_poly.pdbx_strand_id
1 'polypeptide(L)' 'MNTAIQLPQSLINRLSKLTEGTRSTPTSIVKKAVQEHLDYEEWLMSEVDAGIADADAGRTISHEEFWKEIEGARRGKK' A
#
# COMPACT_ATOMS: atom_id res chain seq x y z
N MET A 1 0.22 2.14 25.19
CA MET A 1 1.69 2.01 25.34
C MET A 1 2.35 3.17 24.61
N ASN A 2 3.38 3.79 25.18
CA ASN A 2 4.16 4.83 24.51
C ASN A 2 5.50 4.22 24.07
N THR A 3 5.77 4.19 22.77
CA THR A 3 6.98 3.59 22.18
C THR A 3 7.75 4.68 21.44
N ALA A 4 9.04 4.82 21.73
CA ALA A 4 9.92 5.78 21.06
C ALA A 4 10.72 5.09 19.95
N ILE A 5 10.75 5.69 18.76
CA ILE A 5 11.52 5.22 17.61
C ILE A 5 12.51 6.31 17.23
N GLN A 6 13.78 5.93 17.06
CA GLN A 6 14.82 6.86 16.62
C GLN A 6 14.77 7.00 15.10
N LEU A 7 14.65 8.23 14.61
CA LEU A 7 14.69 8.55 13.19
C LEU A 7 15.98 9.32 12.86
N PRO A 8 16.60 9.07 11.69
CA PRO A 8 17.69 9.90 11.19
C PRO A 8 17.32 11.39 11.21
N GLN A 9 18.26 12.24 11.63
CA GLN A 9 18.05 13.70 11.70
C GLN A 9 17.62 14.29 10.35
N SER A 10 18.10 13.73 9.24
CA SER A 10 17.70 14.13 7.89
C SER A 10 16.20 13.94 7.63
N LEU A 11 15.60 12.86 8.15
CA LEU A 11 14.16 12.62 8.05
C LEU A 11 13.36 13.55 8.96
N ILE A 12 13.84 13.79 10.18
CA ILE A 12 13.22 14.76 11.09
C ILE A 12 13.15 16.14 10.43
N ASN A 13 14.25 16.61 9.83
CA ASN A 13 14.28 17.89 9.14
C ASN A 13 13.29 17.95 7.96
N ARG A 14 13.18 16.88 7.17
CA ARG A 14 12.22 16.78 6.06
C ARG A 14 10.77 16.79 6.56
N LEU A 15 10.47 16.08 7.64
CA LEU A 15 9.15 16.05 8.25
C LEU A 15 8.76 17.44 8.79
N SER A 16 9.66 18.11 9.52
CA SER A 16 9.43 19.46 10.01
C SER A 16 9.10 20.43 8.86
N LYS A 17 9.89 20.39 7.78
CA LYS A 17 9.66 21.21 6.58
C LYS A 17 8.32 20.88 5.89
N LEU A 18 7.96 19.60 5.79
CA LEU A 18 6.69 19.17 5.18
C LEU A 18 5.47 19.67 5.97
N THR A 19 5.58 19.76 7.28
CA THR A 19 4.49 20.20 8.16
C THR A 19 4.46 21.70 8.42
N GLU A 20 5.50 22.43 8.00
CA GLU A 20 5.62 23.87 8.19
C GLU A 20 4.43 24.62 7.55
N GLY A 21 3.77 25.49 8.31
CA GLY A 21 2.58 26.20 7.84
C GLY A 21 1.30 25.36 7.71
N THR A 22 1.34 24.07 8.09
CA THR A 22 0.17 23.18 8.09
C THR A 22 -0.39 23.01 9.51
N ARG A 23 -1.58 22.41 9.64
CA ARG A 23 -2.12 21.97 10.94
C ARG A 23 -1.59 20.60 11.40
N SER A 24 -0.75 19.96 10.58
CA SER A 24 -0.20 18.64 10.86
C SER A 24 1.08 18.74 11.68
N THR A 25 1.40 17.67 12.41
CA THR A 25 2.67 17.56 13.14
C THR A 25 3.54 16.46 12.51
N PRO A 26 4.88 16.53 12.62
CA PRO A 26 5.75 15.44 12.19
C PRO A 26 5.30 14.08 12.72
N THR A 27 4.90 14.03 13.98
CA THR A 27 4.37 12.84 14.64
C THR A 27 3.07 12.33 14.00
N SER A 28 2.12 13.20 13.66
CA SER A 28 0.87 12.76 13.02
C SER A 28 1.11 12.20 11.62
N ILE A 29 2.06 12.77 10.87
CA ILE A 29 2.45 12.25 9.55
C ILE A 29 3.13 10.89 9.68
N VAL A 30 4.07 10.73 10.62
CA VAL A 30 4.73 9.43 10.85
C VAL A 30 3.74 8.37 11.28
N LYS A 31 2.81 8.69 12.20
CA LYS A 31 1.76 7.75 12.63
C LYS A 31 0.91 7.28 11.44
N LYS A 32 0.47 8.23 10.61
CA LYS A 32 -0.31 7.93 9.42
C LYS A 32 0.48 7.05 8.45
N ALA A 33 1.72 7.41 8.15
CA ALA A 33 2.55 6.65 7.21
C ALA A 33 2.84 5.22 7.70
N VAL A 34 3.09 5.05 9.00
CA VAL A 34 3.28 3.72 9.60
C VAL A 34 1.99 2.90 9.49
N GLN A 35 0.84 3.50 9.81
CA GLN A 35 -0.44 2.81 9.69
C GLN A 35 -0.73 2.40 8.23
N GLU A 36 -0.63 3.33 7.28
CA GLU A 36 -0.87 3.04 5.86
C GLU A 36 0.09 1.96 5.31
N HIS A 37 1.34 1.96 5.78
CA HIS A 37 2.29 0.92 5.40
C HIS A 37 1.90 -0.45 5.96
N LEU A 38 1.56 -0.53 7.25
CA LEU A 38 1.14 -1.80 7.87
C LEU A 38 -0.14 -2.33 7.24
N ASP A 39 -1.15 -1.48 7.05
CA ASP A 39 -2.41 -1.84 6.40
C ASP A 39 -2.17 -2.42 4.99
N TYR A 40 -1.24 -1.82 4.24
CA TYR A 40 -0.87 -2.30 2.90
C TYR A 40 -0.13 -3.65 2.95
N GLU A 41 0.86 -3.81 3.82
CA GLU A 41 1.63 -5.06 3.93
C GLU A 41 0.73 -6.22 4.39
N GLU A 42 -0.15 -5.99 5.35
CA GLU A 42 -1.11 -6.98 5.83
C GLU A 42 -2.08 -7.42 4.72
N TRP A 43 -2.63 -6.46 3.97
CA TRP A 43 -3.44 -6.75 2.80
C TRP A 43 -2.65 -7.51 1.73
N LEU A 44 -1.45 -7.03 1.39
CA LEU A 44 -0.63 -7.62 0.34
C LEU A 44 -0.29 -9.08 0.64
N MET A 45 0.13 -9.38 1.87
CA MET A 45 0.41 -10.76 2.29
C MET A 45 -0.83 -11.64 2.16
N SER A 46 -2.00 -11.14 2.60
CA SER A 46 -3.26 -11.86 2.47
C SER A 46 -3.66 -12.15 1.02
N GLU A 47 -3.51 -11.17 0.13
CA GLU A 47 -3.84 -11.34 -1.30
C GLU A 47 -2.85 -12.27 -2.01
N VAL A 48 -1.57 -12.23 -1.64
CA VAL A 48 -0.56 -13.15 -2.18
C VAL A 48 -0.90 -14.58 -1.79
N ASP A 49 -1.21 -14.84 -0.52
CA ASP A 49 -1.59 -16.17 -0.05
C ASP A 49 -2.87 -16.67 -0.75
N ALA A 50 -3.85 -15.79 -0.93
CA ALA A 50 -5.08 -16.11 -1.67
C ALA A 50 -4.79 -16.45 -3.14
N GLY A 51 -3.94 -15.67 -3.81
CA GLY A 51 -3.54 -15.90 -5.20
C GLY A 51 -2.77 -17.21 -5.38
N ILE A 52 -1.90 -17.57 -4.44
CA ILE A 52 -1.21 -18.87 -4.43
C ILE A 52 -2.23 -20.00 -4.27
N ALA A 53 -3.17 -19.89 -3.33
CA ALA A 53 -4.21 -20.90 -3.14
C ALA A 53 -5.15 -21.06 -4.35
N ASP A 54 -5.44 -19.97 -5.08
CA ASP A 54 -6.17 -20.01 -6.34
C ASP A 54 -5.38 -20.75 -7.42
N ALA A 55 -4.09 -20.46 -7.56
CA ALA A 55 -3.22 -21.12 -8.52
C ALA A 55 -3.10 -22.63 -8.23
N ASP A 56 -2.88 -23.01 -6.97
CA ASP A 56 -2.78 -24.41 -6.54
C ASP A 56 -4.10 -25.19 -6.78
N ALA A 57 -5.24 -24.50 -6.67
CA ALA A 57 -6.54 -25.06 -6.98
C ALA A 57 -6.91 -25.03 -8.48
N GLY A 58 -6.01 -24.56 -9.35
CA GLY A 58 -6.22 -24.47 -10.79
C GLY A 58 -7.17 -23.35 -11.23
N ARG A 59 -7.49 -22.38 -10.35
CA ARG A 59 -8.30 -21.19 -10.66
C ARG A 59 -7.46 -20.12 -11.38
N THR A 60 -6.84 -20.50 -12.48
CA THR A 60 -6.02 -19.62 -13.33
C THR A 60 -6.68 -19.42 -14.68
N ILE A 61 -6.44 -18.27 -15.30
CA ILE A 61 -6.85 -18.00 -16.68
C ILE A 61 -5.66 -18.07 -17.63
N SER A 62 -5.92 -18.38 -18.90
CA SER A 62 -4.91 -18.35 -19.95
C SER A 62 -4.49 -16.91 -20.29
N HIS A 63 -3.36 -16.80 -20.99
CA HIS A 63 -2.85 -15.52 -21.48
C HIS A 63 -3.86 -14.79 -22.40
N GLU A 64 -4.57 -15.53 -23.24
CA GLU A 64 -5.56 -14.95 -24.16
C GLU A 64 -6.78 -14.42 -23.39
N GLU A 65 -7.27 -15.20 -22.41
CA GLU A 65 -8.38 -14.79 -21.55
C GLU A 65 -8.05 -13.53 -20.74
N PHE A 66 -6.83 -13.45 -20.21
CA PHE A 66 -6.35 -12.27 -19.47
C PHE A 66 -6.47 -10.98 -20.31
N TRP A 67 -5.97 -10.98 -21.55
CA TRP A 67 -6.05 -9.79 -22.40
C TRP A 67 -7.49 -9.44 -22.78
N LYS A 68 -8.33 -10.45 -23.00
CA LYS A 68 -9.75 -10.24 -23.29
C LYS A 68 -10.47 -9.52 -22.14
N GLU A 69 -10.18 -9.89 -20.89
CA GLU A 69 -10.74 -9.23 -19.71
C GLU A 69 -10.25 -7.78 -19.57
N ILE A 70 -8.95 -7.55 -19.70
CA ILE A 70 -8.34 -6.21 -19.60
C ILE A 70 -8.90 -5.26 -20.67
N GLU A 71 -9.00 -5.72 -21.91
CA GLU A 71 -9.57 -4.93 -23.01
C GLU A 71 -11.06 -4.63 -22.81
N GLY A 72 -11.82 -5.60 -22.28
CA GLY A 72 -13.22 -5.42 -21.92
C GLY A 72 -13.41 -4.35 -20.84
N ALA A 73 -12.64 -4.42 -19.76
CA ALA A 73 -12.65 -3.45 -18.67
C ALA A 73 -12.29 -2.03 -19.14
N ARG A 74 -11.36 -1.90 -20.10
CA ARG A 74 -10.96 -0.62 -20.68
C ARG A 74 -12.04 0.01 -21.58
N ARG A 75 -12.84 -0.82 -22.26
CA ARG A 75 -13.95 -0.37 -23.11
C ARG A 75 -15.18 0.06 -22.32
N GLY A 76 -15.47 -0.59 -21.19
CA GLY A 76 -16.62 -0.27 -20.33
C GLY A 76 -16.49 1.01 -19.49
N LYS A 77 -15.31 1.64 -19.45
CA LYS A 77 -15.07 2.93 -18.77
C LYS A 77 -15.18 4.15 -19.69
N LYS A 78 -15.62 3.99 -20.94
CA LYS A 78 -15.97 5.08 -21.86
C LYS A 78 -17.48 5.26 -21.90
#